data_AF-A0A373TMN4-F1
#
_entry.id   AF-A0A373TMN4-F1
#
_cell.length_a   1.000
_cell.length_b   1.000
_cell.length_c   1.000
_cell.angle_alpha   90.00
_cell.angle_beta   90.00
_cell.angle_gamma   90.00
#
_symmetry.space_group_name_H-M   'P 1'
#
loop_
_entity.id
_entity.type
_entity.pdbx_description
1 polymer ?
#
loop_
_entity_poly.entity_id
_entity_poly.type
_entity_poly.pdbx_seq_one_letter_code
_entity_poly.pdbx_strand_id
1 'polypeptide(L)'
;MNKAKRIVDNMDSENAFAVCSEIGIIDENATPLKQARYINELLNTTESMKIYMTDTMRKCGGCCLSTNAIKIAKKLYAKSNDIAEFLNLLNEADIGGRNLHIFEGKIIAVYKKCYCNIPKKVENMNKKYCECSAGWYMRLFSEVFEKSVTVTIVDTIVNGASECVFEISDYV
;
A
#
# COMPACT_ATOMS: atom_id res chain seq x y z
N MET A 1 -9.03 -11.72 -8.00
CA MET A 1 -9.75 -11.14 -6.86
C MET A 1 -9.90 -9.64 -7.04
N ASN A 2 -11.15 -9.16 -7.04
CA ASN A 2 -11.51 -7.75 -7.06
C ASN A 2 -10.92 -7.00 -5.85
N LYS A 3 -10.32 -5.83 -6.07
CA LYS A 3 -9.67 -5.04 -5.00
C LYS A 3 -10.66 -4.42 -4.03
N ALA A 4 -11.84 -3.99 -4.47
CA ALA A 4 -12.89 -3.46 -3.59
C ALA A 4 -13.41 -4.55 -2.65
N LYS A 5 -13.69 -5.75 -3.19
CA LYS A 5 -14.12 -6.90 -2.39
C LYS A 5 -13.08 -7.28 -1.33
N ARG A 6 -11.79 -7.27 -1.69
CA ARG A 6 -10.70 -7.50 -0.75
C ARG A 6 -10.66 -6.48 0.40
N ILE A 7 -11.06 -5.23 0.17
CA ILE A 7 -11.13 -4.23 1.24
C ILE A 7 -12.22 -4.63 2.23
N VAL A 8 -13.42 -4.94 1.75
CA VAL A 8 -14.53 -5.43 2.58
C VAL A 8 -14.13 -6.70 3.36
N ASP A 9 -13.48 -7.66 2.71
CA ASP A 9 -13.02 -8.91 3.35
C ASP A 9 -11.94 -8.69 4.43
N ASN A 10 -11.28 -7.54 4.41
CA ASN A 10 -10.27 -7.15 5.39
C ASN A 10 -10.81 -6.19 6.48
N MET A 11 -12.08 -5.80 6.41
CA MET A 11 -12.77 -5.08 7.48
C MET A 11 -13.28 -6.07 8.53
N ASP A 12 -13.53 -5.60 9.75
CA ASP A 12 -14.34 -6.36 10.70
C ASP A 12 -15.78 -6.49 10.19
N SER A 13 -16.49 -7.52 10.67
CA SER A 13 -17.81 -7.88 10.16
C SER A 13 -18.86 -6.80 10.36
N GLU A 14 -18.77 -6.03 11.44
CA GLU A 14 -19.75 -4.97 11.75
C GLU A 14 -19.58 -3.80 10.78
N ASN A 15 -18.35 -3.29 10.62
CA ASN A 15 -18.05 -2.23 9.67
C ASN A 15 -18.27 -2.66 8.22
N ALA A 16 -17.92 -3.91 7.87
CA ALA A 16 -18.18 -4.46 6.54
C ALA A 16 -19.69 -4.46 6.24
N PHE A 17 -20.52 -4.90 7.18
CA PHE A 17 -21.98 -4.93 7.02
C PHE A 17 -22.56 -3.51 6.89
N ALA A 18 -22.15 -2.60 7.77
CA ALA A 18 -22.65 -1.23 7.78
C ALA A 18 -22.31 -0.50 6.47
N VAL A 19 -21.07 -0.62 5.98
CA VAL A 19 -20.67 0.02 4.72
C VAL A 19 -21.34 -0.63 3.50
N CYS A 20 -21.46 -1.97 3.45
CA CYS A 20 -22.14 -2.65 2.34
C CYS A 20 -23.64 -2.32 2.28
N SER A 21 -24.25 -1.98 3.41
CA SER A 21 -25.65 -1.54 3.47
C SER A 21 -25.86 -0.18 2.78
N GLU A 22 -24.84 0.69 2.80
CA GLU A 22 -24.86 2.00 2.15
C GLU A 22 -24.47 1.94 0.67
N ILE A 23 -23.37 1.23 0.34
CA ILE A 23 -22.81 1.22 -1.03
C ILE A 23 -23.38 0.10 -1.93
N GLY A 24 -24.13 -0.84 -1.35
CA GLY A 24 -24.69 -1.98 -2.05
C GLY A 24 -23.66 -3.05 -2.45
N ILE A 25 -24.03 -3.85 -3.46
CA ILE A 25 -23.28 -5.04 -3.86
C ILE A 25 -22.09 -4.69 -4.76
N ILE A 26 -20.90 -5.17 -4.37
CA ILE A 26 -19.69 -5.12 -5.19
C ILE A 26 -19.70 -6.27 -6.19
N ASP A 27 -19.74 -5.93 -7.48
CA ASP A 27 -19.57 -6.88 -8.58
C ASP A 27 -18.14 -7.46 -8.61
N GLU A 28 -18.00 -8.76 -8.36
CA GLU A 28 -16.69 -9.44 -8.32
C GLU A 28 -15.94 -9.43 -9.66
N ASN A 29 -16.68 -9.30 -10.77
CA ASN A 29 -16.13 -9.25 -12.13
C ASN A 29 -15.95 -7.81 -12.64
N ALA A 30 -16.08 -6.81 -11.77
CA ALA A 30 -15.98 -5.41 -12.13
C ALA A 30 -14.68 -5.07 -12.87
N THR A 31 -14.81 -4.24 -13.92
CA THR A 31 -13.68 -3.67 -14.65
C THR A 31 -12.78 -2.82 -13.73
N PRO A 32 -11.52 -2.52 -14.09
CA PRO A 32 -10.65 -1.68 -13.27
C PRO A 32 -11.24 -0.29 -12.94
N LEU A 33 -11.98 0.31 -13.86
CA LEU A 33 -12.69 1.58 -13.62
C LEU A 33 -13.79 1.42 -12.57
N LYS A 34 -14.61 0.37 -12.70
CA LYS A 34 -15.70 0.09 -11.78
C LYS A 34 -15.17 -0.28 -10.38
N GLN A 35 -14.07 -1.04 -10.31
CA GLN A 35 -13.34 -1.28 -9.06
C GLN A 35 -12.85 0.02 -8.41
N ALA A 36 -12.25 0.93 -9.18
CA ALA A 36 -11.79 2.21 -8.64
C ALA A 36 -12.93 3.06 -8.08
N ARG A 37 -14.10 3.05 -8.73
CA ARG A 37 -15.31 3.72 -8.24
C ARG A 37 -15.79 3.11 -6.92
N TYR A 38 -15.92 1.78 -6.85
CA TYR A 38 -16.30 1.09 -5.61
C TYR A 38 -15.35 1.37 -4.46
N ILE A 39 -14.04 1.33 -4.72
CA ILE A 39 -13.04 1.64 -3.69
C ILE A 39 -13.19 3.08 -3.20
N ASN A 40 -13.39 4.03 -4.13
CA ASN A 40 -13.52 5.43 -3.77
C ASN A 40 -14.79 5.69 -2.93
N GLU A 41 -15.91 5.13 -3.36
CA GLU A 41 -17.20 5.21 -2.66
C GLU A 41 -17.14 4.55 -1.29
N LEU A 42 -16.55 3.36 -1.20
CA LEU A 42 -16.32 2.66 0.07
C LEU A 42 -15.51 3.54 1.02
N LEU A 43 -14.38 4.10 0.57
CA LEU A 43 -13.52 4.93 1.42
C LEU A 43 -14.22 6.23 1.86
N ASN A 44 -14.92 6.91 0.95
CA ASN A 44 -15.71 8.09 1.30
C ASN A 44 -16.83 7.78 2.32
N THR A 45 -17.47 6.62 2.18
CA THR A 45 -18.51 6.15 3.12
C THR A 45 -17.92 5.83 4.49
N THR A 46 -16.78 5.13 4.53
CA THR A 46 -16.10 4.87 5.81
C THR A 46 -15.67 6.16 6.49
N GLU A 47 -15.24 7.17 5.74
CA GLU A 47 -14.87 8.48 6.28
C GLU A 47 -16.08 9.22 6.86
N SER A 48 -17.23 9.24 6.17
CA SER A 48 -18.45 9.86 6.68
C SER A 48 -18.98 9.16 7.95
N MET A 49 -18.81 7.84 8.02
CA MET A 49 -19.16 7.01 9.17
C MET A 49 -18.10 7.02 10.29
N LYS A 50 -16.96 7.71 10.10
CA LYS A 50 -15.82 7.74 11.03
C LYS A 50 -15.24 6.36 11.33
N ILE A 51 -15.29 5.45 10.37
CA ILE A 51 -14.68 4.11 10.44
C ILE A 51 -13.18 4.21 10.14
N TYR A 52 -12.37 3.62 11.02
CA TYR A 52 -10.92 3.64 10.88
C TYR A 52 -10.43 2.60 9.84
N MET A 53 -9.95 3.08 8.69
CA MET A 53 -9.58 2.22 7.55
C MET A 53 -8.07 1.96 7.38
N THR A 54 -7.21 2.55 8.21
CA THR A 54 -5.75 2.47 8.03
C THR A 54 -5.26 1.02 8.01
N ASP A 55 -5.64 0.21 9.01
CA ASP A 55 -5.14 -1.17 9.13
C ASP A 55 -5.71 -2.07 8.03
N THR A 56 -6.99 -1.91 7.70
CA THR A 56 -7.63 -2.60 6.57
C THR A 56 -6.89 -2.30 5.27
N MET A 57 -6.64 -1.02 4.97
CA MET A 57 -5.97 -0.62 3.74
C MET A 57 -4.51 -1.08 3.68
N ARG A 58 -3.80 -1.04 4.81
CA ARG A 58 -2.44 -1.58 4.92
C ARG A 58 -2.42 -3.09 4.67
N LYS A 59 -3.36 -3.84 5.26
CA LYS A 59 -3.54 -5.28 5.00
C LYS A 59 -3.80 -5.55 3.51
N CYS A 60 -4.69 -4.79 2.86
CA CYS A 60 -4.96 -4.90 1.43
C CYS A 60 -3.71 -4.63 0.57
N GLY A 61 -2.92 -3.62 0.96
CA GLY A 61 -1.64 -3.27 0.38
C GLY A 61 -0.63 -4.42 0.41
N GLY A 62 -0.45 -4.99 1.61
CA GLY A 62 0.37 -6.17 1.82
C GLY A 62 -0.05 -7.34 0.93
N CYS A 63 -1.36 -7.62 0.79
CA CYS A 63 -1.87 -8.67 -0.10
C CYS A 63 -1.57 -8.44 -1.60
N CYS A 64 -1.13 -7.25 -2.01
CA CYS A 64 -0.71 -6.97 -3.39
C CYS A 64 0.76 -7.29 -3.65
N LEU A 65 1.57 -7.47 -2.61
CA LEU A 65 2.97 -7.90 -2.73
C LEU A 65 3.02 -9.39 -3.09
N SER A 66 3.75 -9.71 -4.17
CA SER A 66 3.90 -11.09 -4.63
C SER A 66 4.90 -11.85 -3.76
N THR A 67 4.65 -13.15 -3.56
CA THR A 67 5.56 -14.04 -2.83
C THR A 67 6.93 -14.12 -3.51
N ASN A 68 6.98 -14.01 -4.84
CA ASN A 68 8.22 -13.97 -5.59
C ASN A 68 9.04 -12.69 -5.30
N ALA A 69 8.40 -11.52 -5.21
CA ALA A 69 9.09 -10.28 -4.86
C ALA A 69 9.71 -10.36 -3.46
N ILE A 70 9.00 -10.94 -2.48
CA ILE A 70 9.54 -11.19 -1.13
C ILE A 70 10.74 -12.13 -1.19
N LYS A 71 10.64 -13.24 -1.92
CA LYS A 71 11.74 -14.21 -2.08
C LYS A 71 12.98 -13.57 -2.70
N ILE A 72 12.80 -12.71 -3.72
CA ILE A 72 13.89 -11.96 -4.33
C ILE A 72 14.49 -11.00 -3.30
N ALA A 73 13.67 -10.19 -2.64
CA ALA A 73 14.13 -9.22 -1.64
C ALA A 73 14.94 -9.89 -0.51
N LYS A 74 14.46 -11.03 0.04
CA LYS A 74 15.20 -11.81 1.05
C LYS A 74 16.57 -12.27 0.54
N LYS A 75 16.65 -12.76 -0.70
CA LYS A 75 17.93 -13.17 -1.32
C LYS A 75 18.88 -11.99 -1.53
N LEU A 76 18.35 -10.84 -1.94
CA LEU A 76 19.16 -9.63 -2.12
C LEU A 76 19.69 -9.15 -0.77
N TYR A 77 18.86 -9.15 0.27
CA TYR A 77 19.26 -8.80 1.63
C TYR A 77 20.38 -9.73 2.15
N ALA A 78 20.21 -11.04 2.01
CA ALA A 78 21.17 -12.04 2.50
C ALA A 78 22.57 -11.95 1.85
N LYS A 79 22.70 -11.34 0.66
CA LYS A 79 23.99 -11.15 -0.02
C LYS A 79 24.55 -9.74 0.13
N SER A 80 23.82 -8.83 0.77
CA SER A 80 24.23 -7.43 0.94
C SER A 80 25.10 -7.31 2.18
N ASN A 81 26.13 -6.46 2.12
CA ASN A 81 27.00 -6.18 3.27
C ASN A 81 26.35 -5.21 4.26
N ASP A 82 25.50 -4.31 3.76
CA ASP A 82 24.77 -3.34 4.55
C ASP A 82 23.40 -3.00 3.93
N ILE A 83 22.63 -2.15 4.63
CA ILE A 83 21.29 -1.73 4.18
C ILE A 83 21.37 -0.89 2.90
N ALA A 84 22.38 -0.04 2.73
CA ALA A 84 22.48 0.82 1.56
C ALA A 84 22.68 -0.01 0.27
N GLU A 85 23.56 -1.01 0.32
CA GLU A 85 23.76 -1.98 -0.76
C GLU A 85 22.46 -2.76 -1.05
N PHE A 86 21.76 -3.20 0.00
CA PHE A 86 20.48 -3.89 -0.16
C PHE A 86 19.44 -3.03 -0.89
N LEU A 87 19.29 -1.75 -0.54
CA LEU A 87 18.36 -0.85 -1.19
C LEU A 87 18.73 -0.60 -2.67
N ASN A 88 20.03 -0.47 -2.98
CA ASN A 88 20.50 -0.35 -4.36
C ASN A 88 20.11 -1.58 -5.18
N LEU A 89 20.30 -2.79 -4.63
CA LEU A 89 19.91 -4.03 -5.28
C LEU A 89 18.39 -4.15 -5.48
N LEU A 90 17.57 -3.66 -4.53
CA LEU A 90 16.12 -3.59 -4.72
C LEU A 90 15.74 -2.62 -5.86
N ASN A 91 16.41 -1.47 -5.94
CA ASN A 91 16.18 -0.48 -6.99
C ASN A 91 16.51 -1.04 -8.37
N GLU A 92 17.61 -1.77 -8.50
CA GLU A 92 18.01 -2.48 -9.72
C GLU A 92 17.01 -3.57 -10.11
N ALA A 93 16.42 -4.25 -9.12
CA ALA A 93 15.42 -5.30 -9.33
C ALA A 93 14.00 -4.77 -9.60
N ASP A 94 13.80 -3.46 -9.70
CA ASP A 94 12.48 -2.82 -9.85
C ASP A 94 11.50 -3.15 -8.70
N ILE A 95 12.02 -3.26 -7.47
CA ILE A 95 11.23 -3.52 -6.27
C ILE A 95 11.20 -2.24 -5.41
N GLY A 96 10.00 -1.85 -4.97
CA GLY A 96 9.83 -0.72 -4.05
C GLY A 96 9.84 0.67 -4.70
N GLY A 97 9.70 0.76 -6.02
CA GLY A 97 9.54 2.04 -6.73
C GLY A 97 10.83 2.60 -7.35
N ARG A 98 11.94 1.85 -7.29
CA ARG A 98 13.26 2.18 -7.86
C ARG A 98 13.94 3.43 -7.29
N ASN A 99 13.47 3.91 -6.15
CA ASN A 99 14.08 5.03 -5.45
C ASN A 99 13.95 4.82 -3.93
N LEU A 100 14.62 3.77 -3.47
CA LEU A 100 14.87 3.49 -2.05
C LEU A 100 16.26 4.00 -1.66
N HIS A 101 16.34 4.75 -0.57
CA HIS A 101 17.62 5.24 -0.04
C HIS A 101 17.55 5.43 1.47
N ILE A 102 18.71 5.60 2.12
CA ILE A 102 18.78 5.91 3.56
C ILE A 102 18.85 7.42 3.73
N PHE A 103 18.05 7.96 4.66
CA PHE A 103 18.15 9.33 5.14
C PHE A 103 17.89 9.35 6.64
N GLU A 104 18.81 9.95 7.42
CA GLU A 104 18.70 10.06 8.88
C GLU A 104 18.37 8.74 9.60
N GLY A 105 18.99 7.63 9.17
CA GLY A 105 18.78 6.31 9.78
C GLY A 105 17.43 5.66 9.45
N LYS A 106 16.66 6.23 8.51
CA LYS A 106 15.40 5.66 8.00
C LYS A 106 15.57 5.25 6.54
N ILE A 107 14.76 4.30 6.09
CA ILE A 107 14.62 3.99 4.66
C ILE A 107 13.54 4.93 4.09
N ILE A 108 13.89 5.66 3.04
CA ILE A 108 12.98 6.53 2.30
C ILE A 108 12.61 5.85 0.99
N ALA A 109 11.32 5.77 0.72
CA ALA A 109 10.81 5.27 -0.55
C ALA A 109 10.08 6.38 -1.30
N VAL A 110 10.51 6.64 -2.55
CA VAL A 110 9.96 7.70 -3.38
C VAL A 110 9.45 7.15 -4.71
N TYR A 111 8.28 7.57 -5.16
CA TYR A 111 7.83 7.29 -6.53
C TYR A 111 6.84 8.33 -7.06
N LYS A 112 6.80 8.48 -8.39
CA LYS A 112 5.99 9.52 -9.07
C LYS A 112 4.65 9.02 -9.65
N LYS A 113 4.34 7.73 -9.49
CA LYS A 113 3.10 7.13 -9.98
C LYS A 113 2.66 5.94 -9.13
N CYS A 114 1.35 5.76 -8.97
CA CYS A 114 0.82 4.49 -8.47
C CYS A 114 0.97 3.39 -9.53
N TYR A 115 1.48 2.22 -9.12
CA TYR A 115 1.74 1.09 -10.01
C TYR A 115 0.51 0.19 -10.24
N CYS A 116 -0.52 0.25 -9.39
CA CYS A 116 -1.74 -0.55 -9.52
C CYS A 116 -2.78 0.03 -10.50
N ASN A 117 -2.52 1.20 -11.08
CA ASN A 117 -3.41 1.98 -11.96
C ASN A 117 -4.78 2.40 -11.40
N ILE A 118 -5.20 1.95 -10.20
CA ILE A 118 -6.53 2.25 -9.63
C ILE A 118 -6.75 3.76 -9.39
N PRO A 119 -5.84 4.51 -8.75
CA PRO A 119 -6.04 5.95 -8.54
C PRO A 119 -6.18 6.75 -9.83
N LYS A 120 -5.59 6.28 -10.94
CA LYS A 120 -5.68 6.95 -12.25
C LYS A 120 -7.04 6.79 -12.93
N LYS A 121 -7.94 5.96 -12.39
CA LYS A 121 -9.25 5.67 -12.98
C LYS A 121 -10.35 6.60 -12.48
N VAL A 122 -10.10 7.36 -11.42
CA VAL A 122 -11.05 8.33 -10.86
C VAL A 122 -10.28 9.61 -10.54
N GLU A 123 -10.91 10.77 -10.73
CA GLU A 123 -10.25 12.07 -10.59
C GLU A 123 -9.90 12.40 -9.13
N ASN A 124 -10.85 12.15 -8.23
CA ASN A 124 -10.74 12.50 -6.81
C ASN A 124 -10.73 11.23 -5.95
N MET A 125 -9.63 10.48 -6.02
CA MET A 125 -9.44 9.30 -5.17
C MET A 125 -9.31 9.73 -3.70
N ASN A 126 -10.03 9.04 -2.81
CA ASN A 126 -9.92 9.26 -1.37
C ASN A 126 -8.47 9.02 -0.89
N LYS A 127 -7.94 9.95 -0.11
CA LYS A 127 -6.54 9.98 0.33
C LYS A 127 -6.16 8.75 1.16
N LYS A 128 -7.11 8.14 1.88
CA LYS A 128 -6.90 6.89 2.62
C LYS A 128 -6.54 5.71 1.73
N TYR A 129 -6.75 5.81 0.41
CA TYR A 129 -6.27 4.80 -0.52
C TYR A 129 -4.76 4.58 -0.42
N CYS A 130 -3.98 5.64 -0.14
CA CYS A 130 -2.52 5.58 -0.09
C CYS A 130 -1.95 4.72 1.04
N GLU A 131 -2.76 4.38 2.06
CA GLU A 131 -2.41 3.38 3.08
C GLU A 131 -2.14 2.00 2.44
N CYS A 132 -2.63 1.74 1.22
CA CYS A 132 -2.26 0.53 0.49
C CYS A 132 -0.76 0.47 0.16
N SER A 133 -0.12 1.62 -0.11
CA SER A 133 1.32 1.67 -0.38
C SER A 133 2.11 1.52 0.92
N ALA A 134 1.66 2.17 2.00
CA ALA A 134 2.26 1.99 3.31
C ALA A 134 2.25 0.52 3.74
N GLY A 135 1.11 -0.16 3.58
CA GLY A 135 1.00 -1.59 3.87
C GLY A 135 1.83 -2.51 2.97
N TRP A 136 2.04 -2.10 1.71
CA TRP A 136 2.93 -2.81 0.79
C TRP A 136 4.39 -2.77 1.29
N TYR A 137 4.88 -1.58 1.66
CA TYR A 137 6.23 -1.42 2.24
C TYR A 137 6.36 -2.10 3.60
N MET A 138 5.34 -1.97 4.45
CA MET A 138 5.31 -2.60 5.76
C MET A 138 5.51 -4.10 5.63
N ARG A 139 4.75 -4.76 4.74
CA ARG A 139 4.91 -6.20 4.48
C ARG A 139 6.28 -6.53 3.88
N LEU A 140 6.75 -5.77 2.90
CA LEU A 140 8.04 -6.05 2.26
C LEU A 140 9.17 -6.07 3.29
N PHE A 141 9.31 -4.98 4.05
CA PHE A 141 10.42 -4.83 4.98
C PHE A 141 10.25 -5.69 6.23
N SER A 142 9.03 -5.89 6.74
CA SER A 142 8.83 -6.79 7.88
C SER A 142 9.19 -8.23 7.55
N GLU A 143 8.86 -8.69 6.34
CA GLU A 143 9.22 -10.04 5.87
C GLU A 143 10.73 -10.17 5.69
N VAL A 144 11.38 -9.18 5.07
CA VAL A 144 12.84 -9.21 4.81
C VAL A 144 13.64 -9.17 6.11
N PHE A 145 13.28 -8.30 7.04
CA PHE A 145 14.02 -8.12 8.30
C PHE A 145 13.55 -9.04 9.43
N GLU A 146 12.49 -9.82 9.18
CA GLU A 146 11.90 -10.78 10.12
C GLU A 146 11.52 -10.14 11.47
N LYS A 147 11.08 -8.88 11.41
CA LYS A 147 10.64 -8.08 12.56
C LYS A 147 9.56 -7.07 12.12
N SER A 148 8.84 -6.51 13.09
CA SER A 148 7.91 -5.41 12.81
C SER A 148 8.67 -4.17 12.36
N VAL A 149 8.10 -3.40 11.44
CA VAL A 149 8.61 -2.09 10.99
C VAL A 149 7.49 -1.06 11.04
N THR A 150 7.84 0.20 11.25
CA THR A 150 6.88 1.31 11.14
C THR A 150 6.97 1.93 9.76
N VAL A 151 5.81 2.23 9.17
CA VAL A 151 5.73 2.97 7.90
C VAL A 151 4.88 4.22 8.09
N THR A 152 5.48 5.37 7.81
CA THR A 152 4.85 6.70 7.85
C THR A 152 4.71 7.24 6.44
N ILE A 153 3.51 7.73 6.11
CA ILE A 153 3.26 8.46 4.87
C ILE A 153 3.69 9.90 5.09
N VAL A 154 4.69 10.38 4.34
CA VAL A 154 5.12 11.79 4.42
C VAL A 154 4.20 12.64 3.55
N ASP A 155 4.09 12.31 2.26
CA ASP A 155 3.10 12.90 1.36
C ASP A 155 2.86 12.00 0.13
N THR A 156 1.82 12.29 -0.65
CA THR A 156 1.45 11.49 -1.83
C THR A 156 0.91 12.32 -2.98
N ILE A 157 1.05 11.78 -4.20
CA ILE A 157 0.46 12.38 -5.40
C ILE A 157 -1.07 12.49 -5.34
N VAL A 158 -1.75 11.61 -4.59
CA VAL A 158 -3.22 11.70 -4.38
C VAL A 158 -3.57 12.88 -3.46
N ASN A 159 -2.64 13.31 -2.60
CA ASN A 159 -2.77 14.51 -1.80
C ASN A 159 -2.32 15.80 -2.53
N GLY A 160 -1.86 15.69 -3.79
CA GLY A 160 -1.41 16.83 -4.60
C GLY A 160 0.10 17.05 -4.64
N ALA A 161 0.90 16.20 -3.97
CA ALA A 161 2.36 16.28 -4.05
C ALA A 161 2.88 15.88 -5.45
N SER A 162 4.11 16.29 -5.76
CA SER A 162 4.78 15.88 -7.01
C SER A 162 5.20 14.40 -7.01
N GLU A 163 5.35 13.81 -5.84
CA GLU A 163 5.76 12.41 -5.63
C GLU A 163 5.16 11.86 -4.34
N CYS A 164 5.10 10.54 -4.24
CA CYS A 164 4.81 9.87 -2.99
C CYS A 164 6.12 9.61 -2.24
N VAL A 165 6.12 9.91 -0.94
CA VAL A 165 7.25 9.70 -0.04
C VAL A 165 6.77 8.92 1.19
N PHE A 166 7.49 7.84 1.50
CA PHE A 166 7.25 7.01 2.68
C PHE A 166 8.53 6.86 3.47
N GLU A 167 8.42 6.94 4.78
CA GLU A 167 9.50 6.62 5.72
C GLU A 167 9.25 5.25 6.33
N ILE A 168 10.30 4.42 6.35
CA ILE A 168 10.32 3.14 7.02
C ILE A 168 11.38 3.17 8.13
N SER A 169 10.96 2.87 9.37
CA SER A 169 11.79 2.88 10.57
C SER A 169 11.63 1.58 11.37
N ASP A 170 12.35 1.49 12.50
CA ASP A 170 12.28 0.38 13.45
C ASP A 170 12.71 -0.98 12.85
N TYR A 171 13.59 -0.95 11.84
CA TYR A 171 14.10 -2.13 11.14
C TYR A 171 15.48 -2.61 11.63
N VAL A 172 16.17 -1.81 12.46
CA VAL A 172 17.48 -2.15 13.06
C VAL A 172 17.26 -2.73 14.43
#